data_AF-A0A6J1AJL0-F1
#
_entry.id   AF-A0A6J1AJL0-F1
#
_cell.length_a   1.000
_cell.length_b   1.000
_cell.length_c   1.000
_cell.angle_alpha   90.00
_cell.angle_beta   90.00
_cell.angle_gamma   90.00
#
_symmetry.space_group_name_H-M   'P 1'
#
loop_
_entity.id
_entity.type
_entity.pdbx_description
1 polymer ?
#
loop_
_entity_poly.entity_id
_entity_poly.type
_entity_poly.pdbx_seq_one_letter_code
_entity_poly.pdbx_strand_id
1 'polypeptide(L)'
;MNDTVDKLVIFLAKRDGIDKLVKTFQYVSKLVHWQVETTHPDIANRFKQWEVASGLSRKAFRSGRFLTGFNALRRNPGSSPTFKFLAVLANAGEMVYFFFDHFLWLSRIGTLDAKLARRMSFISAFGESFGYIFFIVSDFIIMKEGLEAERKLIASAEEDSKDAKVKIRSIRADRVMRLMAVAANIADLIIALADIQPNPFCNHPVTLGISGLVSAWAGWYRNWPS
;
A
#
# COMPACT_ATOMS: atom_id res chain seq x y z
N MET A 1 -0.14 -28.58 -8.92
CA MET A 1 -0.03 -27.11 -9.08
C MET A 1 -0.36 -26.47 -7.76
N ASN A 2 0.65 -26.29 -6.90
CA ASN A 2 0.52 -25.57 -5.61
C ASN A 2 1.84 -25.51 -4.81
N ASP A 3 3.00 -25.66 -5.45
CA ASP A 3 4.23 -25.39 -4.73
C ASP A 3 4.47 -23.87 -4.60
N THR A 4 5.47 -23.49 -3.80
CA THR A 4 5.80 -22.08 -3.55
C THR A 4 6.21 -21.35 -4.83
N VAL A 5 6.79 -22.05 -5.82
CA VAL A 5 7.21 -21.47 -7.08
C VAL A 5 6.00 -21.11 -7.93
N ASP A 6 5.01 -22.01 -8.04
CA ASP A 6 3.74 -21.74 -8.71
C ASP A 6 3.07 -20.49 -8.11
N LYS A 7 3.03 -20.39 -6.77
CA LYS A 7 2.44 -19.24 -6.08
C LYS A 7 3.20 -17.95 -6.36
N LEU A 8 4.53 -18.01 -6.40
CA LEU A 8 5.36 -16.85 -6.73
C LEU A 8 5.11 -16.39 -8.18
N VAL A 9 5.00 -17.32 -9.13
CA VAL A 9 4.69 -16.99 -10.54
C VAL A 9 3.33 -16.29 -10.63
N ILE A 10 2.29 -16.81 -9.97
CA ILE A 10 0.96 -16.18 -9.95
C ILE A 10 0.99 -14.80 -9.31
N PHE A 11 1.75 -14.64 -8.22
CA PHE A 11 1.93 -13.35 -7.56
C PHE A 11 2.57 -12.33 -8.50
N LEU A 12 3.71 -12.68 -9.11
CA LEU A 12 4.48 -11.79 -9.98
C LEU A 12 3.81 -11.50 -11.33
N ALA A 13 2.93 -12.38 -11.80
CA ALA A 13 2.12 -12.14 -12.99
C ALA A 13 1.10 -11.00 -12.81
N LYS A 14 0.78 -10.63 -11.57
CA LYS A 14 -0.13 -9.52 -11.26
C LYS A 14 0.65 -8.22 -11.11
N ARG A 15 0.08 -7.13 -11.64
CA ARG A 15 0.60 -5.76 -11.49
C ARG A 15 0.96 -5.42 -10.03
N ASP A 16 0.09 -5.79 -9.09
CA ASP A 16 0.32 -5.47 -7.69
C ASP A 16 1.47 -6.29 -7.10
N GLY A 17 1.64 -7.55 -7.52
CA GLY A 17 2.76 -8.38 -7.06
C GLY A 17 4.11 -7.83 -7.51
N ILE A 18 4.24 -7.46 -8.80
CA ILE A 18 5.48 -6.84 -9.29
C ILE A 18 5.74 -5.47 -8.64
N ASP A 19 4.71 -4.65 -8.40
CA ASP A 19 4.87 -3.38 -7.67
C ASP A 19 5.39 -3.62 -6.24
N LYS A 20 4.88 -4.63 -5.52
CA LYS A 20 5.36 -4.95 -4.17
C LYS A 20 6.78 -5.51 -4.15
N LEU A 21 7.17 -6.32 -5.15
CA LEU A 21 8.57 -6.76 -5.29
C LEU A 21 9.51 -5.58 -5.51
N VAL A 22 9.19 -4.72 -6.48
CA VAL A 22 10.06 -3.58 -6.82
C VAL A 22 10.04 -2.53 -5.70
N LYS A 23 8.95 -2.44 -4.92
CA LYS A 23 8.92 -1.63 -3.68
C LYS A 23 9.92 -2.15 -2.66
N THR A 24 10.02 -3.47 -2.47
CA THR A 24 11.05 -4.07 -1.62
C THR A 24 12.45 -3.66 -2.07
N PHE A 25 12.75 -3.77 -3.38
CA PHE A 25 14.05 -3.35 -3.92
C PHE A 25 14.36 -1.87 -3.66
N GLN A 26 13.40 -0.99 -3.89
CA GLN A 26 13.54 0.45 -3.65
C GLN A 26 13.93 0.75 -2.20
N TYR A 27 13.24 0.13 -1.23
CA TYR A 27 13.43 0.51 0.17
C TYR A 27 14.54 -0.26 0.87
N VAL A 28 14.85 -1.49 0.44
CA VAL A 28 16.10 -2.17 0.84
C VAL A 28 17.31 -1.34 0.38
N SER A 29 17.33 -0.93 -0.90
CA SER A 29 18.44 -0.13 -1.42
C SER A 29 18.58 1.24 -0.74
N LYS A 30 17.47 1.89 -0.38
CA LYS A 30 17.49 3.10 0.45
C LYS A 30 18.18 2.89 1.80
N LEU A 31 17.87 1.79 2.50
CA LEU A 31 18.47 1.50 3.80
C LEU A 31 19.96 1.13 3.68
N VAL A 32 20.32 0.35 2.66
CA VAL A 32 21.74 0.02 2.42
C VAL A 32 22.53 1.26 2.03
N HIS A 33 21.98 2.13 1.17
CA HIS A 33 22.58 3.43 0.86
C HIS A 33 22.91 4.20 2.14
N TRP A 34 21.92 4.40 3.02
CA TRP A 34 22.10 5.12 4.27
C TRP A 34 23.18 4.48 5.17
N GLN A 35 23.22 3.15 5.24
CA GLN A 35 24.18 2.43 6.08
C GLN A 35 25.63 2.58 5.60
N VAL A 36 25.87 2.70 4.29
CA VAL A 36 27.21 2.68 3.70
C VAL A 36 27.67 4.03 3.14
N GLU A 37 26.83 5.08 3.24
CA GLU A 37 27.09 6.42 2.70
C GLU A 37 28.39 7.03 3.23
N THR A 38 28.72 6.79 4.49
CA THR A 38 29.91 7.36 5.15
C THR A 38 31.18 6.52 4.97
N THR A 39 31.04 5.21 4.78
CA THR A 39 32.17 4.26 4.74
C THR A 39 32.54 3.82 3.33
N HIS A 40 31.57 3.72 2.42
CA HIS A 40 31.76 3.26 1.05
C HIS A 40 30.94 4.08 0.04
N PRO A 41 31.36 5.31 -0.30
CA PRO A 41 30.61 6.21 -1.17
C PRO A 41 30.26 5.64 -2.55
N ASP A 42 31.18 4.88 -3.16
CA ASP A 42 30.94 4.24 -4.47
C ASP A 42 29.81 3.19 -4.40
N ILE A 43 29.78 2.41 -3.32
CA ILE A 43 28.73 1.41 -3.08
C ILE A 43 27.42 2.14 -2.78
N ALA A 44 27.45 3.17 -1.94
CA ALA A 44 26.28 3.99 -1.64
C ALA A 44 25.64 4.51 -2.93
N ASN A 45 26.42 5.10 -3.83
CA ASN A 45 25.90 5.61 -5.11
C ASN A 45 25.22 4.52 -5.96
N ARG A 46 25.77 3.29 -6.01
CA ARG A 46 25.11 2.16 -6.70
C ARG A 46 23.74 1.82 -6.08
N PHE A 47 23.65 1.80 -4.75
CA PHE A 47 22.38 1.60 -4.06
C PHE A 47 21.42 2.77 -4.24
N LYS A 48 21.92 4.01 -4.37
CA LYS A 48 21.09 5.16 -4.71
C LYS A 48 20.47 5.02 -6.09
N GLN A 49 21.27 4.60 -7.07
CA GLN A 49 20.79 4.35 -8.43
C GLN A 49 19.74 3.24 -8.44
N TRP A 50 19.95 2.16 -7.67
CA TRP A 50 18.98 1.08 -7.54
C TRP A 50 17.66 1.55 -6.90
N GLU A 51 17.73 2.38 -5.86
CA GLU A 51 16.56 3.01 -5.24
C GLU A 51 15.76 3.83 -6.27
N VAL A 52 16.44 4.74 -6.98
CA VAL A 52 15.80 5.65 -7.93
C VAL A 52 15.20 4.89 -9.11
N ALA A 53 15.94 3.94 -9.69
CA ALA A 53 15.46 3.12 -10.79
C ALA A 53 14.24 2.30 -10.39
N SER A 54 14.26 1.65 -9.22
CA SER A 54 13.12 0.90 -8.69
C SER A 54 11.90 1.81 -8.49
N GLY A 55 12.09 3.01 -7.92
CA GLY A 55 11.03 3.99 -7.72
C GLY A 55 10.37 4.45 -9.02
N LEU A 56 11.15 4.68 -10.09
CA LEU A 56 10.64 5.05 -11.41
C LEU A 56 9.87 3.89 -12.07
N SER A 57 10.42 2.66 -12.02
CA SER A 57 9.78 1.47 -12.57
C SER A 57 8.40 1.21 -11.94
N ARG A 58 8.27 1.41 -10.62
CA ARG A 58 6.98 1.26 -9.94
C ARG A 58 5.93 2.25 -10.43
N LYS A 59 6.30 3.51 -10.67
CA LYS A 59 5.36 4.49 -11.22
C LYS A 59 4.88 4.06 -12.61
N ALA A 60 5.79 3.56 -13.46
CA ALA A 60 5.44 3.00 -14.76
C ALA A 60 4.49 1.79 -14.64
N PHE A 61 4.78 0.80 -13.79
CA PHE A 61 3.93 -0.38 -13.61
C PHE A 61 2.53 -0.06 -13.05
N ARG A 62 2.36 1.05 -12.35
CA ARG A 62 1.07 1.50 -11.81
C ARG A 62 0.25 2.29 -12.82
N SER A 63 0.68 2.35 -14.09
CA SER A 63 -0.08 2.98 -15.15
C SER A 63 -1.51 2.44 -15.22
N GLY A 64 -2.48 3.35 -15.34
CA GLY A 64 -3.91 3.00 -15.37
C GLY A 64 -4.52 2.57 -14.03
N ARG A 65 -3.76 2.57 -12.91
CA ARG A 65 -4.28 2.13 -11.61
C ARG A 65 -5.38 3.01 -11.03
N PHE A 66 -5.47 4.28 -11.43
CA PHE A 66 -6.60 5.15 -11.07
C PHE A 66 -7.96 4.57 -11.50
N LEU A 67 -8.01 3.74 -12.55
CA LEU A 67 -9.23 3.07 -12.99
C LEU A 67 -9.75 2.03 -11.99
N THR A 68 -8.89 1.49 -11.13
CA THR A 68 -9.29 0.56 -10.07
C THR A 68 -10.23 1.26 -9.08
N GLY A 69 -9.88 2.46 -8.60
CA GLY A 69 -10.74 3.24 -7.71
C GLY A 69 -12.06 3.64 -8.38
N PHE A 70 -12.01 4.07 -9.65
CA PHE A 70 -13.22 4.39 -10.42
C PHE A 70 -14.15 3.18 -10.57
N ASN A 71 -13.60 2.02 -10.92
CA ASN A 71 -14.38 0.80 -11.10
C ASN A 71 -14.96 0.28 -9.76
N ALA A 72 -14.24 0.45 -8.64
CA ALA A 72 -14.74 0.11 -7.31
C ALA A 72 -16.00 0.92 -6.98
N LEU A 73 -15.99 2.23 -7.23
CA LEU A 73 -17.15 3.10 -7.03
C LEU A 73 -18.32 2.75 -7.94
N ARG A 74 -18.05 2.42 -9.20
CA ARG A 74 -19.09 2.05 -10.17
C ARG A 74 -19.78 0.73 -9.83
N ARG A 75 -19.05 -0.27 -9.34
CA ARG A 75 -19.58 -1.64 -9.19
C ARG A 75 -20.02 -1.99 -7.78
N ASN A 76 -19.31 -1.52 -6.76
CA ASN A 76 -19.60 -1.92 -5.38
C ASN A 76 -19.09 -0.87 -4.39
N PRO A 77 -19.80 0.27 -4.24
CA PRO A 77 -19.38 1.32 -3.33
C PRO A 77 -19.50 0.89 -1.85
N GLY A 78 -20.19 -0.20 -1.52
CA GLY A 78 -20.33 -0.69 -0.14
C GLY A 78 -21.75 -1.14 0.19
N SER A 79 -21.88 -1.97 1.22
CA SER A 79 -23.16 -2.56 1.65
C SER A 79 -24.04 -1.60 2.44
N SER A 80 -23.45 -0.70 3.22
CA SER A 80 -24.15 0.30 4.04
C SER A 80 -23.92 1.73 3.53
N PRO A 81 -24.80 2.71 3.85
CA PRO A 81 -24.59 4.12 3.50
C PRO A 81 -23.23 4.66 3.99
N THR A 82 -22.82 4.27 5.20
CA THR A 82 -21.52 4.63 5.77
C THR A 82 -20.37 4.10 4.94
N PHE A 83 -20.39 2.82 4.57
CA PHE A 83 -19.33 2.23 3.73
C PHE A 83 -19.32 2.83 2.33
N LYS A 84 -20.48 3.17 1.75
CA LYS A 84 -20.58 3.90 0.48
C LYS A 84 -19.90 5.26 0.56
N PHE A 85 -20.16 6.02 1.60
CA PHE A 85 -19.55 7.33 1.81
C PHE A 85 -18.03 7.21 1.99
N LEU A 86 -17.58 6.30 2.86
CA LEU A 86 -16.15 6.06 3.09
C LEU A 86 -15.44 5.58 1.82
N ALA A 87 -16.08 4.69 1.04
CA ALA A 87 -15.52 4.22 -0.21
C ALA A 87 -15.37 5.34 -1.24
N VAL A 88 -16.36 6.23 -1.37
CA VAL A 88 -16.27 7.40 -2.26
C VAL A 88 -15.05 8.24 -1.92
N LEU A 89 -14.86 8.57 -0.64
CA LEU A 89 -13.73 9.40 -0.20
C LEU A 89 -12.38 8.68 -0.38
N ALA A 90 -12.31 7.40 0.01
CA ALA A 90 -11.09 6.60 -0.10
C ALA A 90 -10.63 6.43 -1.57
N ASN A 91 -11.55 6.01 -2.44
CA ASN A 91 -11.25 5.74 -3.85
C ASN A 91 -11.05 7.03 -4.65
N ALA A 92 -11.71 8.15 -4.29
CA ALA A 92 -11.43 9.44 -4.91
C ALA A 92 -9.97 9.89 -4.63
N GLY A 93 -9.50 9.71 -3.39
CA GLY A 93 -8.10 9.96 -3.04
C GLY A 93 -7.13 9.08 -3.83
N GLU A 94 -7.40 7.78 -3.92
CA GLU A 94 -6.60 6.82 -4.71
C GLU A 94 -6.57 7.18 -6.22
N MET A 95 -7.71 7.62 -6.76
CA MET A 95 -7.81 8.07 -8.15
C MET A 95 -6.93 9.30 -8.41
N VAL A 96 -7.02 10.33 -7.55
CA VAL A 96 -6.19 11.53 -7.63
C VAL A 96 -4.71 11.15 -7.54
N TYR A 97 -4.35 10.31 -6.56
CA TYR A 97 -3.00 9.83 -6.38
C TYR A 97 -2.42 9.26 -7.68
N PHE A 98 -3.04 8.18 -8.17
CA PHE A 98 -2.50 7.46 -9.33
C PHE A 98 -2.56 8.30 -10.59
N PHE A 99 -3.58 9.12 -10.78
CA PHE A 99 -3.67 9.98 -11.97
C PHE A 99 -2.50 10.97 -12.01
N PHE A 100 -2.25 11.71 -10.93
CA PHE A 100 -1.16 12.70 -10.87
C PHE A 100 0.24 12.07 -10.78
N ASP A 101 0.34 10.82 -10.31
CA ASP A 101 1.60 10.07 -10.30
C ASP A 101 2.16 9.84 -11.72
N HIS A 102 1.31 9.77 -12.76
CA HIS A 102 1.76 9.67 -14.15
C HIS A 102 2.50 10.94 -14.58
N PHE A 103 1.98 12.11 -14.26
CA PHE A 103 2.62 13.38 -14.62
C PHE A 103 3.92 13.58 -13.84
N LEU A 104 3.96 13.17 -12.58
CA LEU A 104 5.20 13.13 -11.80
C LEU A 104 6.24 12.21 -12.47
N TRP A 105 5.84 11.01 -12.86
CA TRP A 105 6.73 10.06 -13.54
C TRP A 105 7.26 10.62 -14.86
N LEU A 106 6.37 11.11 -15.73
CA LEU A 106 6.73 11.72 -17.02
C LEU A 106 7.66 12.94 -16.86
N SER A 107 7.46 13.75 -15.80
CA SER A 107 8.36 14.86 -15.49
C SER A 107 9.74 14.39 -15.02
N ARG A 108 9.80 13.30 -14.24
CA ARG A 108 11.08 12.76 -13.73
C ARG A 108 11.91 12.06 -14.79
N ILE A 109 11.30 11.51 -15.83
CA ILE A 109 12.01 10.88 -16.96
C ILE A 109 12.32 11.85 -18.11
N GLY A 110 11.89 13.11 -18.00
CA GLY A 110 12.19 14.16 -18.99
C GLY A 110 11.21 14.27 -20.15
N THR A 111 10.08 13.58 -20.13
CA THR A 111 9.01 13.73 -21.15
C THR A 111 8.21 15.02 -20.94
N LEU A 112 8.04 15.46 -19.69
CA LEU A 112 7.40 16.72 -19.32
C LEU A 112 8.38 17.65 -18.60
N ASP A 113 8.02 18.94 -18.48
CA ASP A 113 8.82 19.93 -17.75
C ASP A 113 9.08 19.47 -16.30
N ALA A 114 10.36 19.43 -15.91
CA ALA A 114 10.81 19.07 -14.57
C ALA A 114 10.17 19.93 -13.47
N LYS A 115 9.77 21.18 -13.77
CA LYS A 115 9.08 22.07 -12.83
C LYS A 115 7.73 21.51 -12.37
N LEU A 116 7.08 20.69 -13.19
CA LEU A 116 5.82 20.04 -12.81
C LEU A 116 6.03 18.97 -11.73
N ALA A 117 7.20 18.34 -11.66
CA ALA A 117 7.44 17.22 -10.75
C ALA A 117 7.08 17.55 -9.30
N ARG A 118 7.49 18.71 -8.77
CA ARG A 118 7.19 19.09 -7.37
C ARG A 118 5.69 19.23 -7.14
N ARG A 119 4.99 19.94 -8.04
CA ARG A 119 3.55 20.18 -7.92
C ARG A 119 2.75 18.88 -8.07
N MET A 120 3.13 18.03 -9.03
CA MET A 120 2.48 16.74 -9.24
C MET A 120 2.73 15.78 -8.07
N SER A 121 3.94 15.78 -7.48
CA SER A 121 4.25 15.01 -6.26
C SER A 121 3.33 15.42 -5.11
N PHE A 122 3.18 16.73 -4.87
CA PHE A 122 2.33 17.23 -3.79
C PHE A 122 0.86 16.81 -3.99
N ILE A 123 0.28 17.04 -5.18
CA ILE A 123 -1.13 16.70 -5.46
C ILE A 123 -1.35 15.20 -5.33
N SER A 124 -0.43 14.40 -5.89
CA SER A 124 -0.47 12.95 -5.82
C SER A 124 -0.42 12.47 -4.36
N ALA A 125 0.58 12.91 -3.58
CA ALA A 125 0.74 12.54 -2.18
C ALA A 125 -0.45 12.99 -1.31
N PHE A 126 -0.99 14.18 -1.55
CA PHE A 126 -2.18 14.68 -0.84
C PHE A 126 -3.41 13.81 -1.10
N GLY A 127 -3.67 13.47 -2.37
CA GLY A 127 -4.76 12.56 -2.73
C GLY A 127 -4.62 11.19 -2.06
N GLU A 128 -3.40 10.62 -2.07
CA GLU A 128 -3.12 9.33 -1.44
C GLU A 128 -3.34 9.38 0.08
N SER A 129 -2.80 10.42 0.74
CA SER A 129 -2.95 10.63 2.19
C SER A 129 -4.40 10.75 2.60
N PHE A 130 -5.20 11.51 1.84
CA PHE A 130 -6.62 11.62 2.05
C PHE A 130 -7.30 10.25 1.95
N GLY A 131 -7.00 9.48 0.89
CA GLY A 131 -7.53 8.13 0.70
C GLY A 131 -7.20 7.18 1.85
N TYR A 132 -5.94 7.21 2.33
CA TYR A 132 -5.48 6.35 3.42
C TYR A 132 -6.26 6.54 4.71
N ILE A 133 -6.61 7.78 5.08
CA ILE A 133 -7.42 8.05 6.28
C ILE A 133 -8.73 7.26 6.23
N PHE A 134 -9.44 7.28 5.11
CA PHE A 134 -10.73 6.61 4.97
C PHE A 134 -10.61 5.09 4.82
N PHE A 135 -9.55 4.59 4.18
CA PHE A 135 -9.28 3.14 4.18
C PHE A 135 -9.01 2.63 5.60
N ILE A 136 -8.19 3.33 6.38
CA ILE A 136 -7.89 2.99 7.78
C ILE A 136 -9.17 2.98 8.63
N VAL A 137 -9.99 4.03 8.52
CA VAL A 137 -11.28 4.09 9.24
C VAL A 137 -12.19 2.93 8.84
N SER A 138 -12.29 2.62 7.55
CA SER A 138 -13.11 1.50 7.06
C SER A 138 -12.63 0.16 7.61
N ASP A 139 -11.32 -0.10 7.59
CA ASP A 139 -10.75 -1.34 8.12
C ASP A 139 -10.95 -1.46 9.64
N PHE A 140 -10.87 -0.35 10.41
CA PHE A 140 -11.20 -0.37 11.84
C PHE A 140 -12.66 -0.71 12.14
N ILE A 141 -13.61 -0.17 11.35
CA ILE A 141 -15.03 -0.50 11.48
C ILE A 141 -15.24 -2.00 11.22
N ILE A 142 -14.70 -2.52 10.11
CA ILE A 142 -14.83 -3.95 9.75
C ILE A 142 -14.20 -4.85 10.83
N MET A 143 -13.03 -4.48 11.35
CA MET A 143 -12.40 -5.25 12.44
C MET A 143 -13.25 -5.26 13.71
N LYS A 144 -13.88 -4.13 14.06
CA LYS A 144 -14.78 -4.05 15.22
C LYS A 144 -16.01 -4.94 15.01
N GLU A 145 -16.65 -4.87 13.85
CA GLU A 145 -17.80 -5.73 13.50
C GLU A 145 -17.42 -7.22 13.54
N GLY A 146 -16.24 -7.57 13.01
CA GLY A 146 -15.72 -8.94 13.06
C GLY A 146 -15.44 -9.43 14.50
N LEU A 147 -14.91 -8.57 15.37
CA LEU A 147 -14.72 -8.87 16.79
C LEU A 147 -16.05 -9.11 17.53
N GLU A 148 -17.06 -8.29 17.25
CA GLU A 148 -18.41 -8.46 17.82
C GLU A 148 -19.06 -9.76 17.32
N ALA A 149 -18.89 -10.09 16.04
CA ALA A 149 -19.37 -11.34 15.47
C ALA A 149 -18.67 -12.57 16.09
N GLU A 150 -17.34 -12.53 16.26
CA GLU A 150 -16.60 -13.61 16.94
C GLU A 150 -17.09 -13.80 18.37
N ARG A 151 -17.27 -12.73 19.14
CA ARG A 151 -17.78 -12.81 20.52
C ARG A 151 -19.17 -13.42 20.61
N LYS A 152 -20.08 -13.09 19.67
CA LYS A 152 -21.42 -13.66 19.63
C LYS A 152 -21.41 -15.16 19.35
N LEU A 153 -20.53 -15.62 18.45
CA LEU A 153 -20.39 -17.04 18.11
C LEU A 153 -19.81 -17.87 19.26
N ILE A 154 -18.89 -17.28 20.04
CA ILE A 154 -18.33 -17.91 21.24
C ILE A 154 -19.41 -17.97 22.34
N ALA A 155 -20.16 -16.88 22.53
CA ALA A 155 -21.19 -16.80 23.57
C ALA A 155 -22.42 -17.68 23.29
N SER A 156 -22.70 -18.05 22.04
CA SER A 156 -23.92 -18.77 21.66
C SER A 156 -23.92 -20.27 21.98
N ALA A 157 -22.93 -20.81 22.70
CA ALA A 157 -22.71 -22.25 22.93
C ALA A 157 -22.60 -23.10 21.65
N GLU A 158 -22.61 -22.46 20.47
CA GLU A 158 -22.35 -23.08 19.17
C GLU A 158 -20.85 -23.13 18.85
N GLU A 159 -19.97 -22.67 19.75
CA GLU A 159 -18.51 -22.61 19.54
C GLU A 159 -17.93 -23.95 19.06
N ASP A 160 -18.48 -25.06 19.55
CA ASP A 160 -18.02 -26.40 19.19
C ASP A 160 -18.53 -26.93 17.85
N SER A 161 -19.51 -26.25 17.25
CA SER A 161 -19.98 -26.56 15.90
C SER A 161 -18.86 -26.37 14.88
N LYS A 162 -18.76 -27.32 13.94
CA LYS A 162 -17.83 -27.24 12.81
C LYS A 162 -18.01 -25.93 12.03
N ASP A 163 -19.26 -25.46 11.89
CA ASP A 163 -19.57 -24.24 11.16
C ASP A 163 -19.15 -22.98 11.91
N ALA A 164 -19.30 -22.95 13.24
CA ALA A 164 -18.81 -21.86 14.07
C ALA A 164 -17.28 -21.78 14.03
N LYS A 165 -16.58 -22.92 14.13
CA LYS A 165 -15.11 -22.98 14.02
C LYS A 165 -14.61 -22.46 12.67
N VAL A 166 -15.29 -22.80 11.57
CA VAL A 166 -14.95 -22.28 10.24
C VAL A 166 -15.19 -20.77 10.16
N LYS A 167 -16.32 -20.26 10.65
CA LYS A 167 -16.62 -18.82 10.68
C LYS A 167 -15.61 -18.04 11.52
N ILE A 168 -15.28 -18.52 12.73
CA ILE A 168 -14.28 -17.91 13.62
C ILE A 168 -12.91 -17.87 12.92
N ARG A 169 -12.49 -18.97 12.29
CA ARG A 169 -11.23 -19.00 11.53
C ARG A 169 -11.22 -17.98 10.40
N SER A 170 -12.33 -17.85 9.66
CA SER A 170 -12.49 -16.86 8.60
C SER A 170 -12.40 -15.42 9.14
N ILE A 171 -13.09 -15.12 10.25
CA ILE A 171 -13.04 -13.81 10.91
C ILE A 171 -11.61 -13.48 11.37
N ARG A 172 -10.89 -14.44 11.96
CA ARG A 172 -9.49 -14.26 12.37
C ARG A 172 -8.58 -14.01 11.18
N ALA A 173 -8.78 -14.73 10.08
CA ALA A 173 -8.02 -14.51 8.85
C ALA A 173 -8.29 -13.12 8.25
N ASP A 174 -9.56 -12.70 8.14
CA ASP A 174 -9.90 -11.35 7.66
C ASP A 174 -9.28 -10.28 8.58
N ARG A 175 -9.34 -10.45 9.91
CA ARG A 175 -8.70 -9.53 10.86
C ARG A 175 -7.21 -9.34 10.60
N VAL A 176 -6.46 -10.42 10.34
CA VAL A 176 -5.04 -10.30 9.99
C VAL A 176 -4.87 -9.52 8.69
N MET A 177 -5.71 -9.76 7.68
CA MET A 177 -5.68 -9.02 6.41
C MET A 177 -5.97 -7.52 6.60
N ARG A 178 -6.89 -7.16 7.50
CA ARG A 178 -7.21 -5.77 7.89
C ARG A 178 -6.06 -5.11 8.64
N LEU A 179 -5.45 -5.80 9.60
CA LEU A 179 -4.27 -5.29 10.32
C LEU A 179 -3.10 -5.02 9.37
N MET A 180 -2.86 -5.91 8.40
CA MET A 180 -1.86 -5.67 7.35
C MET A 180 -2.24 -4.48 6.47
N ALA A 181 -3.52 -4.26 6.19
CA ALA A 181 -4.02 -3.08 5.47
C ALA A 181 -3.66 -1.79 6.22
N VAL A 182 -4.00 -1.74 7.50
CA VAL A 182 -3.80 -0.59 8.36
C VAL A 182 -2.30 -0.29 8.50
N ALA A 183 -1.48 -1.32 8.73
CA ALA A 183 -0.02 -1.17 8.79
C ALA A 183 0.54 -0.60 7.48
N ALA A 184 0.09 -1.10 6.33
CA ALA A 184 0.50 -0.58 5.02
C ALA A 184 0.08 0.88 4.82
N ASN A 185 -1.18 1.21 5.11
CA ASN A 185 -1.73 2.56 4.93
C ASN A 185 -1.08 3.58 5.87
N ILE A 186 -0.79 3.22 7.12
CA ILE A 186 -0.06 4.10 8.06
C ILE A 186 1.36 4.35 7.55
N ALA A 187 2.05 3.29 7.11
CA ALA A 187 3.41 3.41 6.59
C ALA A 187 3.46 4.26 5.30
N ASP A 188 2.49 4.07 4.40
CA ASP A 188 2.39 4.89 3.20
C ASP A 188 1.96 6.32 3.48
N LEU A 189 1.16 6.56 4.53
CA LEU A 189 0.84 7.91 4.99
C LEU A 189 2.11 8.65 5.47
N ILE A 190 3.01 7.99 6.19
CA ILE A 190 4.30 8.59 6.60
C ILE A 190 5.11 9.00 5.36
N ILE A 191 5.14 8.16 4.32
CA ILE A 191 5.82 8.47 3.05
C ILE A 191 5.18 9.66 2.36
N ALA A 192 3.84 9.70 2.29
CA ALA A 192 3.13 10.79 1.64
C ALA A 192 3.28 12.12 2.40
N LEU A 193 3.32 12.09 3.74
CA LEU A 193 3.60 13.26 4.57
C LEU A 193 5.00 13.85 4.30
N ALA A 194 5.99 13.03 3.94
CA ALA A 194 7.32 13.51 3.57
C ALA A 194 7.32 14.40 2.30
N ASP A 195 6.31 14.25 1.43
CA ASP A 195 6.11 15.06 0.23
C ASP A 195 5.15 16.25 0.47
N ILE A 196 4.18 16.12 1.38
CA ILE A 196 3.18 17.17 1.69
C ILE A 196 3.76 18.22 2.66
N GLN A 197 4.36 17.75 3.75
CA GLN A 197 4.93 18.58 4.81
C GLN A 197 6.29 18.01 5.22
N PRO A 198 7.35 18.30 4.42
CA PRO A 198 8.68 17.79 4.70
C PRO A 198 9.15 18.13 6.10
N ASN A 199 9.61 17.13 6.85
CA ASN A 199 10.07 17.29 8.23
C ASN A 199 11.20 16.29 8.54
N PRO A 200 12.05 16.57 9.56
CA PRO A 200 13.22 15.74 9.85
C PRO A 200 12.90 14.26 10.11
N PHE A 201 11.71 13.97 10.66
CA PHE A 201 11.29 12.61 10.96
C PHE A 201 10.84 11.85 9.69
N CYS A 202 9.88 12.40 8.94
CA CYS A 202 9.30 11.75 7.77
C CYS A 202 10.29 11.68 6.60
N ASN A 203 11.21 12.63 6.48
CA ASN A 203 12.23 12.64 5.43
C ASN A 203 13.50 11.87 5.82
N HIS A 204 13.60 11.37 7.06
CA HIS A 204 14.75 10.57 7.46
C HIS A 204 14.83 9.28 6.62
N PRO A 205 16.01 8.91 6.07
CA PRO A 205 16.14 7.74 5.20
C PRO A 205 15.66 6.43 5.85
N VAL A 206 15.91 6.26 7.15
CA VAL A 206 15.45 5.07 7.91
C VAL A 206 13.94 5.05 8.05
N THR A 207 13.30 6.19 8.34
CA THR A 207 11.84 6.27 8.47
C THR A 207 11.16 5.91 7.15
N LEU A 208 11.63 6.48 6.04
CA LEU A 208 11.13 6.15 4.70
C LEU A 208 11.41 4.70 4.33
N GLY A 209 12.62 4.21 4.63
CA GLY A 209 13.06 2.83 4.40
C GLY A 209 12.15 1.81 5.09
N ILE A 210 11.99 1.94 6.40
CA ILE A 210 11.15 1.04 7.20
C ILE A 210 9.69 1.13 6.77
N SER A 211 9.15 2.35 6.62
CA SER A 211 7.75 2.54 6.19
C SER A 211 7.49 1.90 4.83
N GLY A 212 8.42 2.09 3.90
CA GLY A 212 8.34 1.50 2.57
C GLY A 212 8.35 -0.04 2.58
N LEU A 213 9.17 -0.65 3.45
CA LEU A 213 9.22 -2.11 3.64
C LEU A 213 7.98 -2.65 4.33
N VAL A 214 7.47 -1.99 5.37
CA VAL A 214 6.22 -2.39 6.05
C VAL A 214 5.07 -2.45 5.05
N SER A 215 4.88 -1.41 4.23
CA SER A 215 3.83 -1.42 3.20
C SER A 215 4.10 -2.43 2.07
N ALA A 216 5.37 -2.65 1.70
CA ALA A 216 5.72 -3.67 0.72
C ALA A 216 5.31 -5.06 1.21
N TRP A 217 5.79 -5.47 2.39
CA TRP A 217 5.61 -6.82 2.93
C TRP A 217 4.19 -7.10 3.40
N ALA A 218 3.48 -6.11 3.95
CA ALA A 218 2.04 -6.23 4.16
C ALA A 218 1.30 -6.47 2.84
N GLY A 219 1.77 -5.83 1.76
CA GLY A 219 1.28 -6.08 0.40
C GLY A 219 1.60 -7.48 -0.13
N TRP A 220 2.79 -8.02 0.15
CA TRP A 220 3.14 -9.41 -0.15
C TRP A 220 2.16 -10.38 0.52
N TYR A 221 1.98 -10.24 1.84
CA TYR A 221 1.08 -11.09 2.61
C TYR A 221 -0.35 -11.05 2.07
N ARG A 222 -0.88 -9.84 1.83
CA ARG A 222 -2.26 -9.65 1.38
C ARG A 222 -2.54 -10.16 -0.04
N ASN A 223 -1.54 -10.17 -0.91
CA ASN A 223 -1.72 -10.57 -2.31
C ASN A 223 -1.17 -11.98 -2.59
N TRP A 224 -0.62 -12.66 -1.58
CA TRP A 224 -0.09 -14.01 -1.73
C TRP A 224 -1.21 -15.00 -2.06
N PRO A 225 -1.05 -15.84 -3.10
CA PRO A 225 -2.05 -16.85 -3.44
C PRO A 225 -2.25 -17.85 -2.28
N SER A 226 -3.51 -17.99 -1.85
CA SER A 226 -3.92 -18.98 -0.85
C SER A 226 -3.80 -20.41 -1.39
#